data_AF-A0A935ZMI7-F1
#
_entry.id   AF-A0A935ZMI7-F1
#
_cell.length_a   1.000
_cell.length_b   1.000
_cell.length_c   1.000
_cell.angle_alpha   90.00
_cell.angle_beta   90.00
_cell.angle_gamma   90.00
#
_symmetry.space_group_name_H-M   'P 1'
#
loop_
_entity.id
_entity.type
_entity.pdbx_description
1 polymer ?
#
loop_
_entity_poly.entity_id
_entity_poly.type
_entity_poly.pdbx_seq_one_letter_code
_entity_poly.pdbx_strand_id
1 'polypeptide(L)'
;MAWEGDVYIFRTEDMTLLDGYNTVSGDVKISEDVIDTLDFMACVTSIGGNLQVFGTTATDVAGLANIETIGGSLSISENPNLTEIYGFDALTDIGGAFIVTKNPVLTSVSGVAAVQQVHLGLNIDENPVLTSITALSNAVAIGSTCMAGNCPDLSVSYNPELTNIDGLIGLAALGGQLLVTGNPKLCISKVQSLADMMQQWVEMGEGDTTGNKEDC
;
A
#
# COMPACT_ATOMS: atom_id res chain seq x y z
N MET A 1 17.88 18.76 5.75
CA MET A 1 18.25 18.45 7.16
C MET A 1 17.65 17.11 7.57
N ALA A 2 18.03 16.53 8.72
CA ALA A 2 17.42 15.32 9.26
C ALA A 2 16.60 15.66 10.52
N TRP A 3 15.34 15.23 10.56
CA TRP A 3 14.46 15.36 11.72
C TRP A 3 14.63 14.13 12.60
N GLU A 4 14.89 14.33 13.89
CA GLU A 4 15.05 13.24 14.84
C GLU A 4 13.76 12.98 15.63
N GLY A 5 13.27 11.75 15.57
CA GLY A 5 12.03 11.32 16.22
C GLY A 5 10.81 11.43 15.31
N ASP A 6 9.63 11.34 15.94
CA ASP A 6 8.35 11.29 15.24
C ASP A 6 7.84 12.69 14.85
N VAL A 7 7.01 12.72 13.81
CA VAL A 7 6.32 13.91 13.31
C VAL A 7 4.84 13.62 13.19
N TYR A 8 4.05 14.53 13.75
CA TYR A 8 2.60 14.45 13.77
C TYR A 8 2.03 15.72 13.12
N ILE A 9 1.29 15.55 12.04
CA ILE A 9 0.64 16.63 11.28
C ILE A 9 -0.87 16.46 11.46
N PHE A 10 -1.46 17.21 12.38
CA PHE A 10 -2.89 17.10 12.75
C PHE A 10 -3.66 18.40 12.58
N ARG A 11 -3.07 19.39 11.90
CA ARG A 11 -3.69 20.68 11.62
C ARG A 11 -2.80 21.45 10.64
N THR A 12 -3.36 22.49 10.05
CA THR A 12 -2.67 23.30 9.04
C THR A 12 -1.38 23.95 9.54
N GLU A 13 -1.29 24.28 10.84
CA GLU A 13 -0.08 24.86 11.43
C GLU A 13 1.10 23.88 11.51
N ASP A 14 0.83 22.58 11.51
CA ASP A 14 1.87 21.56 11.58
C ASP A 14 2.51 21.32 10.20
N MET A 15 1.85 21.74 9.10
CA MET A 15 2.33 21.52 7.72
C MET A 15 3.69 22.18 7.43
N THR A 16 4.18 23.09 8.27
CA THR A 16 5.53 23.68 8.10
C THR A 16 6.60 22.96 8.92
N LEU A 17 6.26 21.93 9.71
CA LEU A 17 7.22 21.24 10.59
C LEU A 17 8.42 20.65 9.83
N LEU A 18 8.18 20.18 8.60
CA LEU A 18 9.17 19.50 7.78
C LEU A 18 9.87 20.42 6.76
N ASP A 19 9.65 21.73 6.84
CA ASP A 19 10.30 22.69 5.95
C ASP A 19 11.83 22.59 6.04
N GLY A 20 12.47 22.24 4.92
CA GLY A 20 13.92 22.06 4.82
C GLY A 20 14.47 20.74 5.39
N TYR A 21 13.60 19.82 5.82
CA TYR A 21 13.96 18.46 6.19
C TYR A 21 13.83 17.51 5.01
N ASN A 22 14.81 16.61 4.89
CA ASN A 22 14.88 15.61 3.82
C ASN A 22 14.64 14.20 4.37
N THR A 23 14.89 13.99 5.65
CA THR A 23 14.70 12.70 6.29
C THR A 23 14.02 12.87 7.64
N VAL A 24 13.22 11.88 8.03
CA VAL A 24 12.63 11.76 9.37
C VAL A 24 13.06 10.41 9.94
N SER A 25 13.68 10.38 11.14
CA SER A 25 14.17 9.12 11.70
C SER A 25 13.08 8.27 12.35
N GLY A 26 12.00 8.90 12.83
CA GLY A 26 10.83 8.23 13.42
C GLY A 26 9.64 8.11 12.48
N ASP A 27 8.46 8.01 13.08
CA ASP A 27 7.19 7.88 12.37
C ASP A 27 6.71 9.24 11.84
N VAL A 28 6.06 9.24 10.68
CA VAL A 28 5.31 10.38 10.16
C VAL A 28 3.84 10.01 10.12
N LYS A 29 3.03 10.74 10.87
CA LYS A 29 1.57 10.57 10.87
C LYS A 29 0.88 11.86 10.45
N ILE A 30 0.10 11.77 9.38
CA ILE A 30 -0.67 12.85 8.78
C ILE A 30 -2.14 12.46 8.93
N SER A 31 -2.91 13.27 9.66
CA SER A 31 -4.34 13.06 9.80
C SER A 31 -5.11 14.36 10.01
N GLU A 32 -6.45 14.24 10.04
CA GLU A 32 -7.46 15.30 10.19
C GLU A 32 -8.06 15.82 8.88
N ASP A 33 -9.34 16.16 8.93
CA ASP A 33 -10.17 16.54 7.77
C ASP A 33 -9.83 17.93 7.19
N VAL A 34 -8.98 18.70 7.87
CA VAL A 34 -8.49 20.00 7.38
C VAL A 34 -7.28 19.89 6.46
N ILE A 35 -6.65 18.72 6.36
CA ILE A 35 -5.48 18.51 5.49
C ILE A 35 -5.95 18.12 4.09
N ASP A 36 -5.89 19.06 3.14
CA ASP A 36 -6.36 18.92 1.76
C ASP A 36 -5.22 18.73 0.73
N THR A 37 -3.96 18.89 1.13
CA THR A 37 -2.76 18.65 0.31
C THR A 37 -1.65 18.07 1.16
N LEU A 38 -0.72 17.32 0.53
CA LEU A 38 0.51 16.81 1.14
C LEU A 38 1.77 17.49 0.63
N ASP A 39 1.66 18.62 -0.09
CA ASP A 39 2.81 19.30 -0.73
C ASP A 39 3.94 19.69 0.23
N PHE A 40 3.64 19.84 1.53
CA PHE A 40 4.62 20.06 2.57
C PHE A 40 5.63 18.91 2.74
N MET A 41 5.32 17.72 2.23
CA MET A 41 6.21 16.56 2.23
C MET A 41 7.22 16.56 1.07
N ALA A 42 7.13 17.51 0.13
CA ALA A 42 7.89 17.47 -1.11
C ALA A 42 9.42 17.43 -0.94
N CYS A 43 9.96 17.85 0.20
CA CYS A 43 11.41 17.80 0.47
C CYS A 43 11.88 16.46 1.07
N VAL A 44 10.96 15.66 1.64
CA VAL A 44 11.26 14.42 2.35
C VAL A 44 11.48 13.30 1.34
N THR A 45 12.63 12.62 1.48
CA THR A 45 13.01 11.50 0.63
C THR A 45 13.11 10.18 1.39
N SER A 46 13.18 10.19 2.72
CA SER A 46 13.25 8.97 3.52
C SER A 46 12.59 9.13 4.88
N ILE A 47 11.84 8.11 5.29
CA ILE A 47 11.20 8.00 6.60
C ILE A 47 11.72 6.72 7.26
N GLY A 48 12.34 6.82 8.43
CA GLY A 48 12.89 5.69 9.17
C GLY A 48 11.82 4.82 9.84
N GLY A 49 10.70 5.44 10.24
CA GLY A 49 9.56 4.76 10.83
C GLY A 49 8.41 4.51 9.84
N ASN A 50 7.20 4.47 10.37
CA ASN A 50 5.97 4.32 9.60
C ASN A 50 5.56 5.65 8.93
N LEU A 51 4.97 5.56 7.73
CA LEU A 51 4.21 6.67 7.14
C LEU A 51 2.72 6.34 7.19
N GLN A 52 1.95 7.17 7.88
CA GLN A 52 0.50 7.01 8.01
C GLN A 52 -0.21 8.26 7.46
N VAL A 53 -1.07 8.08 6.45
CA VAL A 53 -1.96 9.11 5.92
C VAL A 53 -3.40 8.65 6.14
N PHE A 54 -4.09 9.28 7.09
CA PHE A 54 -5.39 8.81 7.54
C PHE A 54 -6.38 9.92 7.81
N GLY A 55 -7.63 9.79 7.34
CA GLY A 55 -8.68 10.74 7.66
C GLY A 55 -8.47 12.14 7.08
N THR A 56 -7.66 12.29 6.04
CA THR A 56 -7.43 13.58 5.38
C THR A 56 -8.50 13.87 4.32
N THR A 57 -8.62 15.11 3.89
CA THR A 57 -9.51 15.50 2.77
C THR A 57 -8.78 15.68 1.44
N ALA A 58 -7.48 15.34 1.41
CA ALA A 58 -6.67 15.36 0.21
C ALA A 58 -7.22 14.43 -0.88
N THR A 59 -7.15 14.88 -2.12
CA THR A 59 -7.66 14.14 -3.30
C THR A 59 -6.64 13.20 -3.92
N ASP A 60 -5.37 13.43 -3.63
CA ASP A 60 -4.19 12.67 -4.06
C ASP A 60 -3.10 12.76 -2.99
N VAL A 61 -1.95 12.12 -3.25
CA VAL A 61 -0.78 12.13 -2.37
C VAL A 61 0.48 12.60 -3.09
N ALA A 62 0.35 13.48 -4.09
CA ALA A 62 1.45 13.83 -5.00
C ALA A 62 2.65 14.47 -4.27
N GLY A 63 2.40 15.14 -3.15
CA GLY A 63 3.45 15.69 -2.29
C GLY A 63 4.42 14.65 -1.70
N LEU A 64 4.10 13.35 -1.78
CA LEU A 64 4.96 12.25 -1.34
C LEU A 64 5.93 11.73 -2.42
N ALA A 65 5.88 12.29 -3.64
CA ALA A 65 6.54 11.72 -4.84
C ALA A 65 8.05 11.50 -4.71
N ASN A 66 8.71 12.22 -3.82
CA ASN A 66 10.16 12.14 -3.60
C ASN A 66 10.58 11.12 -2.55
N ILE A 67 9.64 10.46 -1.87
CA ILE A 67 9.97 9.43 -0.87
C ILE A 67 10.52 8.19 -1.59
N GLU A 68 11.77 7.87 -1.32
CA GLU A 68 12.50 6.73 -1.89
C GLU A 68 12.37 5.48 -1.01
N THR A 69 12.36 5.66 0.32
CA THR A 69 12.32 4.58 1.31
C THR A 69 11.45 4.89 2.52
N ILE A 70 10.75 3.86 3.01
CA ILE A 70 10.03 3.87 4.27
C ILE A 70 10.54 2.67 5.09
N GLY A 71 11.19 2.93 6.22
CA GLY A 71 11.75 1.87 7.08
C GLY A 71 10.69 1.06 7.82
N GLY A 72 9.53 1.65 8.09
CA GLY A 72 8.36 0.99 8.65
C GLY A 72 7.27 0.70 7.62
N SER A 73 6.02 0.71 8.07
CA SER A 73 4.84 0.47 7.23
C SER A 73 4.35 1.74 6.55
N LEU A 74 3.83 1.60 5.33
CA LEU A 74 3.06 2.62 4.64
C LEU A 74 1.57 2.31 4.82
N SER A 75 0.82 3.21 5.44
CA SER A 75 -0.63 3.08 5.62
C SER A 75 -1.36 4.29 5.05
N ILE A 76 -2.31 4.04 4.14
CA ILE A 76 -3.18 5.05 3.56
C ILE A 76 -4.62 4.59 3.78
N SER A 77 -5.33 5.25 4.71
CA SER A 77 -6.63 4.75 5.13
C SER A 77 -7.66 5.81 5.49
N GLU A 78 -8.94 5.48 5.28
CA GLU A 78 -10.06 6.34 5.69
C GLU A 78 -9.97 7.78 5.13
N ASN A 79 -9.42 7.97 3.92
CA ASN A 79 -9.36 9.28 3.26
C ASN A 79 -10.58 9.43 2.32
N PRO A 80 -11.67 10.13 2.73
CA PRO A 80 -12.94 10.13 2.02
C PRO A 80 -12.91 10.71 0.61
N ASN A 81 -11.94 11.58 0.32
CA ASN A 81 -11.82 12.28 -0.96
C ASN A 81 -10.67 11.76 -1.83
N LEU A 82 -9.86 10.80 -1.34
CA LEU A 82 -8.68 10.32 -2.04
C LEU A 82 -9.10 9.51 -3.27
N THR A 83 -8.87 10.08 -4.46
CA THR A 83 -9.27 9.49 -5.74
C THR A 83 -8.20 8.60 -6.35
N GLU A 84 -6.94 8.88 -6.05
CA GLU A 84 -5.79 8.15 -6.55
C GLU A 84 -4.62 8.18 -5.57
N ILE A 85 -3.89 7.06 -5.46
CA ILE A 85 -2.53 7.07 -4.90
C ILE A 85 -1.61 7.40 -6.07
N TYR A 86 -1.35 8.68 -6.27
CA TYR A 86 -0.35 9.23 -7.18
C TYR A 86 0.64 10.03 -6.35
N GLY A 87 1.92 9.62 -6.29
CA GLY A 87 2.88 10.25 -5.38
C GLY A 87 3.88 9.31 -4.70
N PHE A 88 4.14 8.11 -5.20
CA PHE A 88 5.24 7.26 -4.71
C PHE A 88 6.15 6.84 -5.87
N ASP A 89 6.35 7.75 -6.81
CA ASP A 89 7.08 7.50 -8.05
C ASP A 89 8.56 7.12 -7.83
N ALA A 90 9.12 7.50 -6.67
CA ALA A 90 10.48 7.15 -6.26
C ALA A 90 10.55 6.00 -5.24
N LEU A 91 9.42 5.57 -4.65
CA LEU A 91 9.41 4.63 -3.53
C LEU A 91 9.72 3.22 -4.03
N THR A 92 10.88 2.68 -3.63
CA THR A 92 11.30 1.34 -4.04
C THR A 92 11.17 0.27 -2.95
N ASP A 93 11.26 0.67 -1.68
CA ASP A 93 11.36 -0.25 -0.53
C ASP A 93 10.51 0.22 0.65
N ILE A 94 9.68 -0.70 1.16
CA ILE A 94 8.84 -0.53 2.35
C ILE A 94 9.23 -1.62 3.36
N GLY A 95 9.94 -1.24 4.41
CA GLY A 95 10.45 -2.15 5.44
C GLY A 95 9.37 -2.82 6.30
N GLY A 96 8.14 -2.29 6.27
CA GLY A 96 6.97 -2.83 6.94
C GLY A 96 5.92 -3.39 5.97
N ALA A 97 4.65 -3.19 6.32
CA ALA A 97 3.51 -3.53 5.47
C ALA A 97 3.09 -2.34 4.60
N PHE A 98 2.53 -2.62 3.43
CA PHE A 98 1.82 -1.65 2.62
C PHE A 98 0.32 -1.86 2.76
N ILE A 99 -0.38 -0.88 3.34
CA ILE A 99 -1.78 -0.96 3.72
C ILE A 99 -2.55 0.16 3.02
N VAL A 100 -3.56 -0.21 2.24
CA VAL A 100 -4.50 0.72 1.59
C VAL A 100 -5.92 0.28 1.93
N THR A 101 -6.61 1.01 2.81
CA THR A 101 -7.93 0.56 3.28
C THR A 101 -8.95 1.66 3.47
N LYS A 102 -10.22 1.37 3.19
CA LYS A 102 -11.35 2.29 3.44
C LYS A 102 -11.21 3.65 2.76
N ASN A 103 -10.72 3.70 1.52
CA ASN A 103 -10.71 4.93 0.72
C ASN A 103 -11.89 4.84 -0.29
N PRO A 104 -13.07 5.41 0.04
CA PRO A 104 -14.33 5.10 -0.64
C PRO A 104 -14.40 5.54 -2.10
N VAL A 105 -13.57 6.52 -2.50
CA VAL A 105 -13.52 7.05 -3.86
C VAL A 105 -12.21 6.74 -4.58
N LEU A 106 -11.37 5.87 -4.01
CA LEU A 106 -10.06 5.49 -4.57
C LEU A 106 -10.24 4.59 -5.79
N THR A 107 -9.88 5.12 -6.96
CA THR A 107 -10.05 4.42 -8.25
C THR A 107 -8.78 3.73 -8.72
N SER A 108 -7.61 4.20 -8.27
CA SER A 108 -6.30 3.79 -8.78
C SER A 108 -5.21 3.83 -7.71
N VAL A 109 -4.28 2.88 -7.79
CA VAL A 109 -3.03 2.84 -7.02
C VAL A 109 -1.79 3.03 -7.92
N SER A 110 -1.93 3.73 -9.06
CA SER A 110 -0.89 3.87 -10.09
C SER A 110 0.45 4.43 -9.63
N GLY A 111 0.47 5.24 -8.57
CA GLY A 111 1.65 5.91 -8.05
C GLY A 111 2.64 5.02 -7.32
N VAL A 112 2.36 3.74 -7.09
CA VAL A 112 3.32 2.80 -6.45
C VAL A 112 4.08 1.93 -7.46
N ALA A 113 4.14 2.35 -8.72
CA ALA A 113 4.78 1.57 -9.78
C ALA A 113 6.28 1.34 -9.58
N ALA A 114 6.96 2.13 -8.74
CA ALA A 114 8.38 1.95 -8.44
C ALA A 114 8.65 0.91 -7.34
N VAL A 115 7.62 0.49 -6.58
CA VAL A 115 7.79 -0.40 -5.44
C VAL A 115 8.29 -1.76 -5.90
N GLN A 116 9.44 -2.17 -5.36
CA GLN A 116 10.07 -3.45 -5.66
C GLN A 116 9.97 -4.42 -4.48
N GLN A 117 9.99 -3.91 -3.24
CA GLN A 117 10.01 -4.74 -2.05
C GLN A 117 9.07 -4.20 -0.99
N VAL A 118 8.22 -5.09 -0.45
CA VAL A 118 7.45 -4.87 0.78
C VAL A 118 7.83 -5.99 1.74
N HIS A 119 8.38 -5.70 2.91
CA HIS A 119 9.04 -6.74 3.74
C HIS A 119 8.09 -7.49 4.67
N LEU A 120 6.97 -6.88 5.08
CA LEU A 120 5.96 -7.57 5.87
C LEU A 120 4.82 -8.01 4.96
N GLY A 121 3.92 -7.17 4.51
CA GLY A 121 2.78 -7.67 3.72
C GLY A 121 2.10 -6.59 2.92
N LEU A 122 1.14 -7.02 2.10
CA LEU A 122 0.30 -6.11 1.33
C LEU A 122 -1.14 -6.32 1.79
N ASN A 123 -1.82 -5.24 2.16
CA ASN A 123 -3.25 -5.27 2.47
C ASN A 123 -3.98 -4.19 1.68
N ILE A 124 -4.82 -4.60 0.73
CA ILE A 124 -5.68 -3.71 -0.05
C ILE A 124 -7.12 -4.11 0.23
N ASP A 125 -7.80 -3.33 1.07
CA ASP A 125 -9.04 -3.76 1.69
C ASP A 125 -10.12 -2.67 1.74
N GLU A 126 -11.38 -2.99 1.47
CA GLU A 126 -12.49 -2.03 1.56
C GLU A 126 -12.28 -0.74 0.71
N ASN A 127 -11.77 -0.86 -0.53
CA ASN A 127 -11.71 0.27 -1.49
C ASN A 127 -12.77 0.04 -2.59
N PRO A 128 -14.04 0.48 -2.37
CA PRO A 128 -15.19 -0.01 -3.12
C PRO A 128 -15.20 0.33 -4.61
N VAL A 129 -14.47 1.36 -5.05
CA VAL A 129 -14.40 1.76 -6.46
C VAL A 129 -13.06 1.45 -7.13
N LEU A 130 -12.14 0.80 -6.41
CA LEU A 130 -10.84 0.41 -6.96
C LEU A 130 -11.02 -0.68 -8.01
N THR A 131 -10.51 -0.45 -9.22
CA THR A 131 -10.76 -1.37 -10.36
C THR A 131 -9.57 -2.26 -10.71
N SER A 132 -8.35 -1.84 -10.36
CA SER A 132 -7.11 -2.52 -10.71
C SER A 132 -5.99 -2.23 -9.72
N ILE A 133 -5.13 -3.24 -9.49
CA ILE A 133 -3.85 -3.10 -8.77
C ILE A 133 -2.64 -3.40 -9.67
N THR A 134 -2.79 -3.22 -10.98
CA THR A 134 -1.72 -3.44 -11.98
C THR A 134 -0.46 -2.61 -11.74
N ALA A 135 -0.57 -1.53 -10.96
CA ALA A 135 0.56 -0.69 -10.57
C ALA A 135 1.68 -1.47 -9.86
N LEU A 136 1.36 -2.59 -9.20
CA LEU A 136 2.35 -3.39 -8.47
C LEU A 136 3.23 -4.28 -9.38
N SER A 137 3.22 -4.08 -10.70
CA SER A 137 3.93 -4.93 -11.68
C SER A 137 5.45 -5.01 -11.50
N ASN A 138 6.05 -4.05 -10.79
CA ASN A 138 7.49 -4.05 -10.51
C ASN A 138 7.83 -4.63 -9.13
N ALA A 139 6.83 -5.00 -8.33
CA ALA A 139 7.06 -5.66 -7.05
C ALA A 139 7.71 -7.02 -7.32
N VAL A 140 8.91 -7.20 -6.77
CA VAL A 140 9.69 -8.43 -6.87
C VAL A 140 9.32 -9.37 -5.73
N ALA A 141 9.15 -8.85 -4.52
CA ALA A 141 8.73 -9.66 -3.39
C ALA A 141 7.82 -8.89 -2.43
N ILE A 142 6.84 -9.61 -1.90
CA ILE A 142 5.94 -9.15 -0.84
C ILE A 142 6.11 -10.10 0.33
N GLY A 143 6.38 -9.54 1.50
CA GLY A 143 6.66 -10.27 2.70
C GLY A 143 8.02 -10.94 2.79
N SER A 144 8.30 -11.36 4.02
CA SER A 144 9.50 -12.07 4.45
C SER A 144 9.10 -13.47 4.89
N THR A 145 10.06 -14.39 4.90
CA THR A 145 9.84 -15.77 5.34
C THR A 145 9.11 -15.80 6.67
N CYS A 146 7.97 -16.49 6.72
CA CYS A 146 7.17 -16.75 7.92
C CYS A 146 8.05 -16.95 9.17
N MET A 147 7.90 -16.08 10.17
CA MET A 147 8.53 -16.29 11.47
C MET A 147 7.47 -16.67 12.50
N ALA A 148 7.61 -17.86 13.10
CA ALA A 148 6.80 -18.32 14.23
C ALA A 148 5.27 -18.29 14.01
N GLY A 149 4.80 -18.59 12.79
CA GLY A 149 3.37 -18.66 12.46
C GLY A 149 2.71 -17.31 12.18
N ASN A 150 3.47 -16.22 12.22
CA ASN A 150 3.05 -14.92 11.69
C ASN A 150 3.63 -14.78 10.28
N CYS A 151 2.92 -15.33 9.32
CA CYS A 151 3.20 -15.17 7.90
C CYS A 151 2.53 -13.88 7.48
N PRO A 152 3.26 -12.88 7.00
CA PRO A 152 2.62 -11.66 6.61
C PRO A 152 2.01 -11.84 5.21
N ASP A 153 0.69 -11.69 5.15
CA ASP A 153 -0.12 -12.11 4.02
C ASP A 153 -0.15 -11.06 2.91
N LEU A 154 -0.37 -11.53 1.68
CA LEU A 154 -0.91 -10.70 0.60
C LEU A 154 -2.43 -10.80 0.69
N SER A 155 -3.05 -9.77 1.24
CA SER A 155 -4.50 -9.63 1.35
C SER A 155 -5.03 -8.61 0.35
N VAL A 156 -5.97 -9.03 -0.49
CA VAL A 156 -6.76 -8.15 -1.35
C VAL A 156 -8.23 -8.48 -1.14
N SER A 157 -8.92 -7.70 -0.32
CA SER A 157 -10.26 -8.08 0.13
C SER A 157 -11.29 -6.96 0.02
N TYR A 158 -12.56 -7.33 -0.16
CA TYR A 158 -13.68 -6.39 -0.13
C TYR A 158 -13.53 -5.17 -1.08
N ASN A 159 -12.98 -5.38 -2.28
CA ASN A 159 -12.92 -4.38 -3.36
C ASN A 159 -13.93 -4.76 -4.47
N PRO A 160 -15.24 -4.45 -4.33
CA PRO A 160 -16.30 -4.92 -5.24
C PRO A 160 -16.15 -4.57 -6.72
N GLU A 161 -15.43 -3.50 -7.04
CA GLU A 161 -15.18 -3.08 -8.42
C GLU A 161 -13.86 -3.63 -9.00
N LEU A 162 -13.06 -4.35 -8.20
CA LEU A 162 -11.77 -4.86 -8.61
C LEU A 162 -11.95 -5.98 -9.64
N THR A 163 -11.29 -5.83 -10.79
CA THR A 163 -11.34 -6.81 -11.89
C THR A 163 -9.96 -7.34 -12.28
N ASN A 164 -8.89 -6.68 -11.84
CA ASN A 164 -7.55 -6.93 -12.32
C ASN A 164 -6.50 -6.88 -11.20
N ILE A 165 -5.80 -8.01 -11.03
CA ILE A 165 -4.66 -8.18 -10.12
C ILE A 165 -3.37 -8.57 -10.87
N ASP A 166 -3.32 -8.38 -12.19
CA ASP A 166 -2.22 -8.84 -13.04
C ASP A 166 -0.88 -8.17 -12.70
N GLY A 167 -0.90 -7.06 -11.95
CA GLY A 167 0.30 -6.47 -11.36
C GLY A 167 1.07 -7.41 -10.44
N LEU A 168 0.43 -8.45 -9.90
CA LEU A 168 1.08 -9.42 -9.00
C LEU A 168 1.75 -10.58 -9.74
N ILE A 169 1.56 -10.72 -11.06
CA ILE A 169 2.13 -11.83 -11.86
C ILE A 169 3.67 -11.81 -11.86
N GLY A 170 4.28 -10.64 -11.66
CA GLY A 170 5.74 -10.47 -11.63
C GLY A 170 6.41 -10.90 -10.33
N LEU A 171 5.65 -11.25 -9.28
CA LEU A 171 6.22 -11.59 -7.98
C LEU A 171 7.11 -12.83 -8.08
N ALA A 172 8.30 -12.73 -7.50
CA ALA A 172 9.27 -13.81 -7.37
C ALA A 172 9.28 -14.47 -5.99
N ALA A 173 8.70 -13.82 -4.98
CA ALA A 173 8.51 -14.40 -3.65
C ALA A 173 7.30 -13.78 -2.93
N LEU A 174 6.62 -14.62 -2.14
CA LEU A 174 5.64 -14.23 -1.14
C LEU A 174 6.02 -14.89 0.18
N GLY A 175 6.10 -14.08 1.22
CA GLY A 175 6.46 -14.52 2.57
C GLY A 175 5.36 -15.25 3.33
N GLY A 176 4.10 -15.11 2.92
CA GLY A 176 2.92 -15.64 3.62
C GLY A 176 1.79 -16.14 2.72
N GLN A 177 0.54 -16.07 3.20
CA GLN A 177 -0.62 -16.58 2.46
C GLN A 177 -1.10 -15.57 1.41
N LEU A 178 -1.72 -16.11 0.36
CA LEU A 178 -2.47 -15.33 -0.61
C LEU A 178 -3.95 -15.36 -0.22
N LEU A 179 -4.46 -14.24 0.27
CA LEU A 179 -5.85 -14.07 0.68
C LEU A 179 -6.51 -13.05 -0.26
N VAL A 180 -7.28 -13.51 -1.24
CA VAL A 180 -7.97 -12.62 -2.17
C VAL A 180 -9.46 -12.91 -2.04
N THR A 181 -10.19 -12.17 -1.22
CA THR A 181 -11.56 -12.53 -0.84
C THR A 181 -12.56 -11.40 -1.04
N GLY A 182 -13.82 -11.71 -1.30
CA GLY A 182 -14.87 -10.68 -1.37
C GLY A 182 -14.64 -9.64 -2.47
N ASN A 183 -14.02 -10.01 -3.60
CA ASN A 183 -13.89 -9.17 -4.79
C ASN A 183 -14.82 -9.71 -5.89
N PRO A 184 -16.15 -9.47 -5.82
CA PRO A 184 -17.16 -10.12 -6.67
C PRO A 184 -17.02 -9.91 -8.19
N LYS A 185 -16.21 -8.95 -8.65
CA LYS A 185 -15.92 -8.76 -10.08
C LYS A 185 -14.56 -9.34 -10.53
N LEU A 186 -13.73 -9.77 -9.59
CA LEU A 186 -12.43 -10.36 -9.87
C LEU A 186 -12.61 -11.84 -10.21
N CYS A 187 -12.07 -12.25 -11.35
CA CYS A 187 -12.15 -13.65 -11.77
C CYS A 187 -11.29 -14.56 -10.90
N ILE A 188 -11.89 -15.63 -10.38
CA ILE A 188 -11.20 -16.62 -9.55
C ILE A 188 -10.06 -17.29 -10.32
N SER A 189 -10.20 -17.45 -11.63
CA SER A 189 -9.16 -18.01 -12.52
C SER A 189 -7.88 -17.17 -12.52
N LYS A 190 -7.97 -15.84 -12.37
CA LYS A 190 -6.79 -14.96 -12.21
C LYS A 190 -6.09 -15.20 -10.88
N VAL A 191 -6.86 -15.37 -9.81
CA VAL A 191 -6.34 -15.62 -8.46
C VAL A 191 -5.68 -17.00 -8.38
N GLN A 192 -6.31 -18.03 -8.95
CA GLN A 192 -5.76 -19.38 -9.04
C GLN A 192 -4.48 -19.43 -9.87
N SER A 193 -4.44 -18.72 -11.00
CA SER A 193 -3.22 -18.63 -11.82
C SER A 193 -2.05 -18.05 -11.02
N LEU A 194 -2.30 -17.00 -10.24
CA LEU A 194 -1.32 -16.44 -9.32
C LEU A 194 -0.93 -17.44 -8.22
N ALA A 195 -1.90 -18.10 -7.58
CA ALA A 195 -1.66 -19.10 -6.56
C ALA A 195 -0.81 -20.30 -7.07
N ASP A 196 -1.10 -20.80 -8.27
CA ASP A 196 -0.37 -21.90 -8.91
C ASP A 196 1.09 -21.52 -9.22
N MET A 197 1.33 -20.26 -9.63
CA MET A 197 2.68 -19.73 -9.78
C MET A 197 3.43 -19.74 -8.43
N MET A 198 2.71 -19.45 -7.34
CA MET A 198 3.28 -19.30 -6.00
C MET A 198 3.41 -20.61 -5.23
N GLN A 199 2.63 -21.66 -5.53
CA GLN A 199 2.78 -23.01 -4.95
C GLN A 199 4.14 -23.67 -5.26
N GLN A 200 4.90 -23.13 -6.22
CA GLN A 200 6.30 -23.50 -6.47
C GLN A 200 7.24 -23.01 -5.35
N TRP A 201 6.76 -22.13 -4.47
CA TRP A 201 7.44 -21.65 -3.28
C TRP A 201 6.92 -22.47 -2.09
N VAL A 202 7.80 -23.32 -1.55
CA VAL A 202 7.49 -24.30 -0.50
C VAL A 202 6.86 -23.60 0.72
N GLU A 203 5.74 -24.13 1.22
CA GLU A 203 5.03 -23.74 2.47
C GLU A 203 4.05 -22.55 2.45
N MET A 204 3.29 -22.34 1.37
CA MET A 204 2.07 -21.50 1.47
C MET A 204 0.88 -22.29 2.02
N GLY A 205 0.13 -21.69 2.95
CA GLY A 205 -1.20 -22.17 3.32
C GLY A 205 -2.16 -22.13 2.12
N GLU A 206 -3.22 -22.94 2.15
CA GLU A 206 -4.27 -22.89 1.12
C GLU A 206 -4.83 -21.47 1.05
N GLY A 207 -4.56 -20.75 -0.04
CA GLY A 207 -5.04 -19.38 -0.22
C GLY A 207 -6.57 -19.32 -0.18
N ASP A 208 -7.12 -18.26 0.42
CA ASP A 208 -8.57 -18.04 0.44
C ASP A 208 -8.97 -17.20 -0.77
N THR A 209 -9.91 -17.73 -1.56
CA THR A 209 -10.42 -17.09 -2.77
C THR A 209 -11.94 -16.89 -2.75
N THR A 210 -12.55 -17.02 -1.56
CA THR A 210 -14.00 -16.94 -1.39
C THR A 210 -14.56 -15.56 -1.75
N GLY A 211 -15.76 -15.50 -2.32
CA GLY A 211 -16.42 -14.23 -2.67
C GLY A 211 -15.87 -13.53 -3.93
N ASN A 212 -15.00 -14.19 -4.70
CA ASN A 212 -14.63 -13.79 -6.05
C ASN A 212 -15.60 -14.34 -7.11
N LYS A 213 -15.46 -13.90 -8.36
CA LYS A 213 -16.29 -14.36 -9.49
C LYS A 213 -15.87 -15.75 -9.97
N GLU A 214 -16.76 -16.74 -9.83
CA GLU A 214 -16.50 -18.15 -10.19
C GLU A 214 -16.67 -18.47 -11.69
N ASP A 215 -17.65 -17.86 -12.36
CA ASP A 215 -17.96 -18.14 -13.78
C ASP A 215 -17.16 -17.24 -14.75
N CYS A 216 -15.84 -17.35 -14.67
CA CYS A 216 -14.84 -16.87 -15.63
C CYS A 216 -13.50 -17.59 -15.38
#